data_AF-A0A925UY74-F1
#
_entry.id   AF-A0A925UY74-F1
#
_cell.length_a   1.000
_cell.length_b   1.000
_cell.length_c   1.000
_cell.angle_alpha   90.00
_cell.angle_beta   90.00
_cell.angle_gamma   90.00
#
_symmetry.space_group_name_H-M   'P 1'
#
loop_
_entity.id
_entity.type
_entity.pdbx_description
1 polymer ?
#
loop_
_entity_poly.entity_id
_entity_poly.type
_entity_poly.pdbx_seq_one_letter_code
_entity_poly.pdbx_strand_id
1 'polypeptide(L)'
;MSEIPPVPEPGPTPPPEGYVAYPRGPQATTYGSADQLQALVEGYYGLNYVFILNVVLAMGGRLVGLSVDSPQGALAMLAGYFIVLFVVVGACSFPYNRKIAFGKGWGDGNAILASLLTALFSWLCCGIFGYIVMQQIAMSEMKKYGLKAGLGLRKKDAMALVEQLRAQESTTRTGQQSGNPTF
;
A
#
# COMPACT_ATOMS: atom_id res chain seq x y z
N MET A 1 -18.42 -66.81 3.42
CA MET A 1 -17.79 -65.58 2.87
C MET A 1 -18.13 -64.48 3.85
N SER A 2 -17.16 -64.07 4.66
CA SER A 2 -17.37 -63.12 5.76
C SER A 2 -17.01 -61.72 5.25
N GLU A 3 -18.01 -60.84 5.14
CA GLU A 3 -17.80 -59.43 4.79
C GLU A 3 -17.09 -58.71 5.94
N ILE A 4 -15.96 -58.08 5.62
CA ILE A 4 -15.18 -57.23 6.53
C ILE A 4 -15.91 -55.88 6.61
N PRO A 5 -16.27 -55.37 7.80
CA PRO A 5 -16.88 -54.05 7.93
C PRO A 5 -15.90 -52.93 7.52
N PRO A 6 -16.40 -51.81 6.97
CA PRO A 6 -15.56 -50.70 6.53
C PRO A 6 -14.79 -50.08 7.71
N VAL A 7 -13.50 -49.82 7.47
CA VAL A 7 -12.59 -49.14 8.41
C VAL A 7 -13.10 -47.69 8.63
N PRO A 8 -13.29 -47.23 9.87
CA PRO A 8 -13.62 -45.82 10.13
C PRO A 8 -12.51 -44.91 9.62
N GLU A 9 -12.85 -43.88 8.85
CA GLU A 9 -11.88 -42.84 8.47
C GLU A 9 -11.28 -42.23 9.74
N PRO A 10 -9.95 -42.09 9.83
CA PRO A 10 -9.35 -41.41 10.96
C PRO A 10 -9.85 -39.97 10.95
N GLY A 11 -10.67 -39.63 11.96
CA GLY A 11 -11.06 -38.25 12.21
C GLY A 11 -9.82 -37.35 12.32
N PRO A 12 -9.98 -36.03 12.15
CA PRO A 12 -8.86 -35.09 12.17
C PRO A 12 -8.02 -35.35 13.42
N THR A 13 -6.79 -35.82 13.21
CA THR A 13 -5.87 -36.11 14.29
C THR A 13 -5.65 -34.82 15.07
N PRO A 14 -5.79 -34.84 16.41
CA PRO A 14 -5.40 -33.67 17.20
C PRO A 14 -3.93 -33.36 16.88
N PRO A 15 -3.57 -32.07 16.71
CA PRO A 15 -2.21 -31.70 16.41
C PRO A 15 -1.26 -32.29 17.46
N PRO A 16 -0.05 -32.75 17.07
CA PRO A 16 0.88 -33.41 17.97
C PRO A 16 1.11 -32.56 19.24
N GLU A 17 0.93 -33.17 20.41
CA GLU A 17 1.22 -32.54 21.70
C GLU A 17 2.69 -32.11 21.71
N GLY A 18 2.92 -30.80 21.59
CA GLY A 18 4.23 -30.21 21.33
C GLY A 18 4.21 -29.08 20.30
N TYR A 19 3.15 -28.97 19.49
CA TYR A 19 2.85 -27.70 18.83
C TYR A 19 2.39 -26.70 19.88
N VAL A 20 3.34 -25.92 20.39
CA VAL A 20 3.07 -24.67 21.07
C VAL A 20 2.19 -23.87 20.10
N ALA A 21 0.90 -23.76 20.39
CA ALA A 21 0.08 -22.73 19.81
C ALA A 21 0.86 -21.44 20.02
N TYR A 22 1.36 -20.83 18.94
CA TYR A 22 2.09 -19.56 19.04
C TYR A 22 1.29 -18.68 20.01
N PRO A 23 1.90 -18.25 21.13
CA PRO A 23 1.18 -17.42 22.07
C PRO A 23 0.78 -16.16 21.30
N ARG A 24 -0.48 -16.09 20.88
CA ARG A 24 -1.20 -14.83 20.69
C ARG A 24 -1.43 -14.28 22.09
N GLY A 25 -0.34 -13.95 22.78
CA GLY A 25 -0.42 -13.09 23.94
C GLY A 25 -0.97 -11.74 23.50
N PRO A 26 -1.47 -10.91 24.43
CA PRO A 26 -1.77 -9.50 24.18
C PRO A 26 -0.53 -8.66 23.80
N GLN A 27 0.62 -9.31 23.59
CA GLN A 27 1.90 -8.75 23.20
C GLN A 27 2.25 -9.17 21.77
N ALA A 28 1.29 -9.08 20.83
CA ALA A 28 1.71 -8.87 19.45
C ALA A 28 2.52 -7.57 19.48
N THR A 29 3.85 -7.69 19.45
CA THR A 29 4.77 -6.57 19.27
C THR A 29 4.17 -5.68 18.20
N THR A 30 3.69 -4.51 18.61
CA THR A 30 2.92 -3.59 17.78
C THR A 30 3.69 -3.40 16.48
N TYR A 31 3.18 -3.97 15.38
CA TYR A 31 3.89 -3.90 14.10
C TYR A 31 3.84 -2.44 13.65
N GLY A 32 4.99 -1.76 13.66
CA GLY A 32 5.09 -0.34 13.32
C GLY A 32 4.36 0.61 14.26
N SER A 33 4.34 1.90 13.93
CA SER A 33 3.63 2.94 14.67
C SER A 33 2.31 3.36 14.02
N ALA A 34 1.44 4.00 14.80
CA ALA A 34 0.21 4.60 14.27
C ALA A 34 0.49 5.58 13.10
N ASP A 35 1.57 6.34 13.19
CA ASP A 35 1.97 7.31 12.15
C ASP A 35 2.46 6.64 10.86
N GLN A 36 3.12 5.48 10.97
CA GLN A 36 3.53 4.69 9.79
C GLN A 36 2.31 4.12 9.07
N LEU A 37 1.33 3.58 9.80
CA LEU A 37 0.07 3.11 9.22
C LEU A 37 -0.71 4.27 8.58
N GLN A 38 -0.80 5.42 9.25
CA GLN A 38 -1.47 6.60 8.71
C GLN A 38 -0.82 7.04 7.38
N ALA A 39 0.51 7.08 7.32
CA ALA A 39 1.22 7.42 6.09
C ALA A 39 0.97 6.42 4.95
N LEU A 40 0.94 5.10 5.23
CA LEU A 40 0.59 4.09 4.23
C LEU A 40 -0.82 4.30 3.66
N VAL A 41 -1.79 4.56 4.54
CA VAL A 41 -3.18 4.79 4.16
C VAL A 41 -3.28 6.04 3.30
N GLU A 42 -2.70 7.15 3.72
CA GLU A 42 -2.72 8.41 2.97
C GLU A 42 -2.01 8.29 1.62
N GLY A 43 -0.88 7.57 1.56
CA GLY A 43 -0.17 7.30 0.32
C GLY A 43 -0.98 6.42 -0.63
N TYR A 44 -1.60 5.35 -0.13
CA TYR A 44 -2.43 4.42 -0.89
C TYR A 44 -3.61 5.14 -1.57
N TYR A 45 -4.40 5.89 -0.81
CA TYR A 45 -5.53 6.65 -1.38
C TYR A 45 -5.07 7.86 -2.19
N GLY A 46 -3.96 8.49 -1.81
CA GLY A 46 -3.36 9.59 -2.56
C GLY A 46 -2.97 9.19 -3.98
N LEU A 47 -2.35 8.02 -4.15
CA LEU A 47 -2.01 7.51 -5.48
C LEU A 47 -3.23 7.28 -6.38
N ASN A 48 -4.42 6.98 -5.83
CA ASN A 48 -5.64 6.83 -6.63
C ASN A 48 -5.99 8.13 -7.35
N TYR A 49 -5.85 9.28 -6.67
CA TYR A 49 -6.08 10.58 -7.27
C TYR A 49 -5.08 10.88 -8.38
N VAL A 50 -3.81 10.54 -8.17
CA VAL A 50 -2.76 10.73 -9.19
C VAL A 50 -3.00 9.82 -10.39
N PHE A 51 -3.45 8.59 -10.18
CA PHE A 51 -3.82 7.69 -11.27
C PHE A 51 -4.98 8.26 -12.09
N ILE A 52 -6.05 8.72 -11.43
CA ILE A 52 -7.20 9.35 -12.11
C ILE A 52 -6.74 10.60 -12.88
N LEU A 53 -5.92 11.46 -12.26
CA LEU A 53 -5.35 12.63 -12.92
C LEU A 53 -4.56 12.22 -14.17
N ASN A 54 -3.72 11.18 -14.08
CA ASN A 54 -2.96 10.69 -15.21
C ASN A 54 -3.86 10.17 -16.34
N VAL A 55 -4.95 9.46 -16.02
CA VAL A 55 -5.94 8.99 -17.02
C VAL A 55 -6.64 10.18 -17.70
N VAL A 56 -7.04 11.19 -16.93
CA VAL A 56 -7.68 12.40 -17.48
C VAL A 56 -6.72 13.16 -18.40
N LEU A 57 -5.46 13.34 -17.96
CA LEU A 57 -4.42 13.97 -18.77
C LEU A 57 -4.15 13.16 -20.03
N ALA A 58 -4.03 11.82 -19.93
CA ALA A 58 -3.86 10.86 -21.03
C ALA A 58 -4.91 11.06 -22.12
N MET A 59 -6.19 11.13 -21.72
CA MET A 59 -7.30 11.36 -22.64
C MET A 59 -7.26 12.78 -23.24
N GLY A 60 -7.00 13.80 -22.43
CA GLY A 60 -6.92 15.19 -22.89
C GLY A 60 -5.82 15.40 -23.95
N GLY A 61 -4.64 14.83 -23.73
CA GLY A 61 -3.52 14.91 -24.68
C GLY A 61 -3.82 14.23 -26.02
N ARG A 62 -4.53 13.10 -25.99
CA ARG A 62 -4.98 12.40 -27.21
C ARG A 62 -5.93 13.27 -28.03
N LEU A 63 -6.87 13.97 -27.38
CA LEU A 63 -7.83 14.85 -28.07
C LEU A 63 -7.14 16.03 -28.76
N VAL A 64 -6.17 16.67 -28.09
CA VAL A 64 -5.37 17.76 -28.68
C VAL A 64 -4.45 17.24 -29.80
N GLY A 65 -4.00 15.99 -29.71
CA GLY A 65 -3.16 15.34 -30.72
C GLY A 65 -3.86 15.10 -32.05
N LEU A 66 -5.20 14.99 -32.05
CA LEU A 66 -6.00 14.84 -33.27
C LEU A 66 -6.09 16.15 -34.08
N SER A 67 -5.66 17.28 -33.52
CA SER A 67 -5.76 18.61 -34.14
C SER A 67 -4.52 18.99 -34.96
N VAL A 68 -3.51 18.12 -35.04
CA VAL A 68 -2.21 18.43 -35.63
C VAL A 68 -2.05 17.73 -36.99
N ASP A 69 -2.09 18.51 -38.07
CA ASP A 69 -2.09 17.98 -39.43
C ASP A 69 -0.70 17.63 -39.98
N SER A 70 0.39 18.03 -39.30
CA SER A 70 1.76 17.78 -39.75
C SER A 70 2.44 16.66 -38.96
N PRO A 71 3.17 15.73 -39.61
CA PRO A 71 3.91 14.68 -38.92
C PRO A 71 4.95 15.21 -37.94
N GLN A 72 5.61 16.31 -38.29
CA GLN A 72 6.61 16.99 -37.44
C GLN A 72 5.95 17.65 -36.22
N GLY A 73 4.79 18.29 -36.41
CA GLY A 73 3.98 18.83 -35.32
C GLY A 73 3.47 17.73 -34.39
N ALA A 74 3.02 16.59 -34.95
CA ALA A 74 2.54 15.46 -34.15
C ALA A 74 3.68 14.86 -33.30
N LEU A 75 4.89 14.73 -33.85
CA LEU A 75 6.08 14.31 -33.12
C LEU A 75 6.48 15.29 -32.01
N ALA A 76 6.52 16.59 -32.31
CA ALA A 76 6.84 17.64 -31.33
C ALA A 76 5.79 17.68 -30.21
N MET A 77 4.52 17.51 -30.55
CA MET A 77 3.43 17.45 -29.59
C MET A 77 3.51 16.20 -28.72
N LEU A 78 3.78 15.02 -29.30
CA LEU A 78 4.04 13.77 -28.55
C LEU A 78 5.19 13.96 -27.56
N ALA A 79 6.33 14.49 -28.01
CA ALA A 79 7.49 14.70 -27.15
C ALA A 79 7.20 15.72 -26.02
N GLY A 80 6.57 16.86 -26.34
CA GLY A 80 6.18 17.85 -25.35
C GLY A 80 5.18 17.29 -24.34
N TYR A 81 4.20 16.53 -24.82
CA TYR A 81 3.21 15.87 -24.00
C TYR A 81 3.81 14.81 -23.06
N PHE A 82 4.81 14.04 -23.53
CA PHE A 82 5.58 13.12 -22.70
C PHE A 82 6.24 13.84 -21.53
N ILE A 83 6.91 14.94 -21.81
CA ILE A 83 7.62 15.73 -20.79
C ILE A 83 6.62 16.29 -19.77
N VAL A 84 5.50 16.83 -20.23
CA VAL A 84 4.46 17.37 -19.33
C VAL A 84 3.88 16.27 -18.44
N LEU A 85 3.50 15.11 -19.01
CA LEU A 85 3.01 13.98 -18.21
C LEU A 85 4.05 13.52 -17.20
N PHE A 86 5.30 13.36 -17.63
CA PHE A 86 6.39 12.92 -16.76
C PHE A 86 6.57 13.85 -15.57
N VAL A 87 6.62 15.17 -15.80
CA VAL A 87 6.81 16.17 -14.75
C VAL A 87 5.60 16.24 -13.83
N VAL A 88 4.38 16.30 -14.37
CA VAL A 88 3.15 16.43 -13.58
C VAL A 88 2.90 15.17 -12.75
N VAL A 89 2.97 13.99 -13.35
CA VAL A 89 2.77 12.72 -12.63
C VAL A 89 3.88 12.47 -11.63
N GLY A 90 5.14 12.77 -11.98
CA GLY A 90 6.27 12.68 -11.06
C GLY A 90 6.09 13.58 -9.84
N ALA A 91 5.78 14.86 -10.04
CA ALA A 91 5.56 15.82 -8.96
C ALA A 91 4.35 15.46 -8.09
N CYS A 92 3.23 15.05 -8.69
CA CYS A 92 2.02 14.70 -7.97
C CYS A 92 2.13 13.36 -7.22
N SER A 93 2.86 12.37 -7.77
CA SER A 93 3.05 11.07 -7.12
C SER A 93 4.09 11.09 -6.00
N PHE A 94 5.09 11.97 -6.09
CA PHE A 94 6.18 12.08 -5.12
C PHE A 94 5.75 12.16 -3.64
N PRO A 95 4.85 13.08 -3.23
CA PRO A 95 4.47 13.18 -1.82
C PRO A 95 3.81 11.91 -1.30
N TYR A 96 3.03 11.20 -2.14
CA TYR A 96 2.36 9.97 -1.76
C TYR A 96 3.30 8.77 -1.73
N ASN A 97 4.21 8.68 -2.71
CA ASN A 97 5.27 7.68 -2.71
C ASN A 97 6.21 7.84 -1.50
N ARG A 98 6.48 9.08 -1.07
CA ARG A 98 7.24 9.37 0.15
C ARG A 98 6.52 8.88 1.40
N LYS A 99 5.19 9.03 1.48
CA LYS A 99 4.38 8.49 2.58
C LYS A 99 4.37 6.97 2.61
N ILE A 100 4.28 6.30 1.46
CA ILE A 100 4.39 4.83 1.37
C ILE A 100 5.79 4.36 1.79
N ALA A 101 6.83 5.05 1.34
CA ALA A 101 8.21 4.74 1.72
C ALA A 101 8.41 4.88 3.23
N PHE A 102 7.95 5.99 3.83
CA PHE A 102 8.01 6.21 5.28
C PHE A 102 7.32 5.08 6.05
N GLY A 103 6.08 4.75 5.67
CA GLY A 103 5.31 3.71 6.37
C GLY A 103 5.85 2.29 6.18
N LYS A 104 6.68 2.07 5.16
CA LYS A 104 7.43 0.81 4.94
C LYS A 104 8.83 0.82 5.60
N GLY A 105 9.28 1.97 6.13
CA GLY A 105 10.64 2.13 6.65
C GLY A 105 11.71 2.23 5.57
N TRP A 106 11.37 2.67 4.36
CA TRP A 106 12.31 2.93 3.28
C TRP A 106 12.92 4.33 3.40
N GLY A 107 14.20 4.45 3.04
CA GLY A 107 14.85 5.75 2.89
C GLY A 107 14.30 6.54 1.70
N ASP A 108 14.44 7.87 1.75
CA ASP A 108 13.86 8.80 0.76
C ASP A 108 14.31 8.52 -0.69
N GLY A 109 15.51 7.95 -0.89
CA GLY A 109 16.02 7.55 -2.21
C GLY A 109 15.11 6.54 -2.93
N ASN A 110 14.49 5.62 -2.20
CA ASN A 110 13.57 4.64 -2.78
C ASN A 110 12.24 5.28 -3.18
N ALA A 111 11.80 6.33 -2.48
CA ALA A 111 10.60 7.11 -2.83
C ALA A 111 10.81 7.88 -4.14
N ILE A 112 12.00 8.46 -4.32
CA ILE A 112 12.40 9.14 -5.56
C ILE A 112 12.40 8.15 -6.71
N LEU A 113 13.08 7.00 -6.55
CA LEU A 113 13.17 5.99 -7.60
C LEU A 113 11.78 5.43 -7.99
N ALA A 114 10.91 5.17 -7.01
CA ALA A 114 9.54 4.75 -7.26
C ALA A 114 8.72 5.81 -8.03
N SER A 115 8.94 7.09 -7.74
CA SER A 115 8.26 8.20 -8.43
C SER A 115 8.76 8.35 -9.86
N LEU A 116 10.08 8.20 -10.08
CA LEU A 116 10.67 8.20 -11.42
C LEU A 116 10.18 7.01 -12.25
N LEU A 117 10.13 5.81 -11.67
CA LEU A 117 9.59 4.62 -12.34
C LEU A 117 8.11 4.80 -12.67
N THR A 118 7.31 5.34 -11.74
CA THR A 118 5.88 5.61 -11.98
C THR A 118 5.69 6.64 -13.10
N ALA A 119 6.50 7.70 -13.11
CA ALA A 119 6.49 8.71 -14.15
C ALA A 119 6.95 8.15 -15.51
N LEU A 120 7.97 7.29 -15.54
CA LEU A 120 8.44 6.62 -16.76
C LEU A 120 7.37 5.68 -17.34
N PHE A 121 6.69 4.91 -16.49
CA PHE A 121 5.63 3.99 -16.91
C PHE A 121 4.28 4.70 -17.19
N SER A 122 4.16 5.99 -16.88
CA SER A 122 2.96 6.81 -17.15
C SER A 122 2.52 6.75 -18.61
N TRP A 123 3.48 6.60 -19.52
CA TRP A 123 3.27 6.57 -20.96
C TRP A 123 2.77 5.23 -21.50
N LEU A 124 3.27 4.09 -20.98
CA LEU A 124 3.09 2.79 -21.63
C LEU A 124 1.67 2.22 -21.48
N CYS A 125 0.94 2.61 -20.42
CA CYS A 125 -0.45 2.21 -20.12
C CYS A 125 -1.07 3.16 -19.07
N CYS A 126 -1.02 4.48 -19.26
CA CYS A 126 -1.49 5.46 -18.27
C CYS A 126 -0.88 5.23 -16.86
N GLY A 127 0.36 4.74 -16.76
CA GLY A 127 1.05 4.56 -15.47
C GLY A 127 0.52 3.42 -14.61
N ILE A 128 -0.32 2.54 -15.17
CA ILE A 128 -0.98 1.49 -14.40
C ILE A 128 0.01 0.54 -13.72
N PHE A 129 1.14 0.23 -14.35
CA PHE A 129 2.16 -0.65 -13.77
C PHE A 129 2.80 -0.06 -12.51
N GLY A 130 3.28 1.19 -12.57
CA GLY A 130 3.87 1.86 -11.40
C GLY A 130 2.85 2.02 -10.27
N TYR A 131 1.61 2.36 -10.63
CA TYR A 131 0.49 2.43 -9.69
C TYR A 131 0.21 1.08 -9.01
N ILE A 132 0.07 -0.01 -9.77
CA ILE A 132 -0.17 -1.36 -9.22
C ILE A 132 0.94 -1.78 -8.28
N VAL A 133 2.22 -1.55 -8.65
CA VAL A 133 3.36 -1.92 -7.80
C VAL A 133 3.30 -1.19 -6.46
N MET A 134 3.10 0.14 -6.46
CA MET A 134 3.04 0.92 -5.23
C MET A 134 1.79 0.59 -4.40
N GLN A 135 0.65 0.33 -5.04
CA GLN A 135 -0.57 -0.16 -4.41
C GLN A 135 -0.37 -1.51 -3.72
N GLN A 136 0.28 -2.47 -4.38
CA GLN A 136 0.57 -3.78 -3.81
C GLN A 136 1.54 -3.67 -2.64
N ILE A 137 2.58 -2.83 -2.76
CA ILE A 137 3.51 -2.58 -1.67
C ILE A 137 2.78 -2.02 -0.46
N ALA A 138 2.01 -0.94 -0.61
CA ALA A 138 1.26 -0.34 0.48
C ALA A 138 0.24 -1.33 1.08
N MET A 139 -0.47 -2.10 0.26
CA MET A 139 -1.44 -3.11 0.72
C MET A 139 -0.76 -4.26 1.48
N SER A 140 0.37 -4.76 0.98
CA SER A 140 1.15 -5.81 1.66
C SER A 140 1.64 -5.33 3.03
N GLU A 141 2.02 -4.07 3.13
CA GLU A 141 2.49 -3.46 4.37
C GLU A 141 1.34 -3.25 5.36
N MET A 142 0.22 -2.69 4.90
CA MET A 142 -1.00 -2.51 5.71
C MET A 142 -1.57 -3.84 6.23
N LYS A 143 -1.48 -4.93 5.45
CA LYS A 143 -1.90 -6.27 5.89
C LYS A 143 -1.15 -6.76 7.13
N LYS A 144 0.11 -6.35 7.32
CA LYS A 144 0.91 -6.72 8.51
C LYS A 144 0.39 -6.09 9.80
N TYR A 145 -0.30 -4.94 9.69
CA TYR A 145 -1.02 -4.32 10.81
C TYR A 145 -2.34 -5.04 11.14
N GLY A 146 -2.73 -6.09 10.37
CA GLY A 146 -3.96 -6.84 10.60
C GLY A 146 -5.16 -6.38 9.77
N LEU A 147 -4.97 -5.46 8.81
CA LEU A 147 -6.02 -5.05 7.88
C LEU A 147 -6.42 -6.20 6.96
N LYS A 148 -7.67 -6.66 7.11
CA LYS A 148 -8.28 -7.63 6.19
C LYS A 148 -8.68 -6.93 4.89
N ALA A 149 -7.79 -6.99 3.90
CA ALA A 149 -8.11 -6.53 2.55
C ALA A 149 -8.92 -7.63 1.82
N GLY A 150 -10.25 -7.47 1.78
CA GLY A 150 -11.15 -8.23 0.89
C GLY A 150 -11.12 -7.65 -0.53
N LEU A 151 -12.29 -7.41 -1.13
CA LEU A 151 -12.47 -6.77 -2.47
C LEU A 151 -12.08 -5.26 -2.53
N GLY A 152 -11.15 -4.83 -1.67
CA GLY A 152 -10.73 -3.44 -1.52
C GLY A 152 -10.55 -3.08 -0.05
N LEU A 153 -9.57 -2.21 0.21
CA LEU A 153 -9.41 -1.60 1.52
C LEU A 153 -10.44 -0.47 1.66
N ARG A 154 -11.19 -0.39 2.76
CA ARG A 154 -12.00 0.80 3.07
C ARG A 154 -11.18 1.75 3.92
N LYS A 155 -11.15 3.03 3.53
CA LYS A 155 -10.36 4.06 4.25
C LYS A 155 -10.76 4.14 5.71
N LYS A 156 -12.07 4.01 5.98
CA LYS A 156 -12.64 4.06 7.33
C LYS A 156 -12.05 2.98 8.24
N ASP A 157 -11.98 1.73 7.76
CA ASP A 157 -11.48 0.60 8.55
C ASP A 157 -9.99 0.75 8.85
N ALA A 158 -9.22 1.25 7.88
CA ALA A 158 -7.81 1.51 8.08
C ALA A 158 -7.54 2.66 9.07
N MET A 159 -8.34 3.75 9.01
CA MET A 159 -8.23 4.86 9.95
C MET A 159 -8.70 4.48 11.36
N ALA A 160 -9.68 3.59 11.48
CA ALA A 160 -10.10 3.05 12.79
C ALA A 160 -8.96 2.27 13.46
N LEU A 161 -8.18 1.52 12.68
CA LEU A 161 -7.00 0.80 13.19
C LEU A 161 -5.86 1.75 13.59
N VAL A 162 -5.65 2.84 12.84
CA VAL A 162 -4.70 3.92 13.23
C VAL A 162 -5.07 4.47 14.62
N GLU A 163 -6.36 4.75 14.85
CA GLU A 163 -6.81 5.29 16.13
C GLU A 163 -6.64 4.30 17.28
N GLN A 164 -6.91 3.01 17.04
CA GLN A 164 -6.66 1.95 18.02
C GLN A 164 -5.17 1.85 18.39
N LEU A 165 -4.27 1.92 17.41
CA LEU A 165 -2.83 1.90 17.65
C LEU A 165 -2.38 3.13 18.44
N ARG A 166 -2.88 4.32 18.09
CA ARG A 166 -2.56 5.56 18.80
C ARG A 166 -3.03 5.51 20.25
N ALA A 167 -4.21 4.96 20.51
CA ALA A 167 -4.74 4.76 21.87
C ALA A 167 -3.92 3.73 22.69
N GLN A 168 -3.41 2.68 22.04
CA GLN A 168 -2.53 1.69 22.68
C GLN A 168 -1.14 2.28 23.00
N GLU A 169 -0.58 3.09 22.11
CA GLU A 169 0.68 3.80 22.32
C GLU A 169 0.59 4.78 23.51
N SER A 170 -0.52 5.53 23.62
CA SER A 170 -0.73 6.44 24.77
C SER A 170 -0.90 5.68 26.09
N THR A 171 -1.61 4.55 26.07
CA THR A 171 -1.81 3.74 27.28
C THR A 171 -0.49 3.11 27.75
N THR A 172 0.35 2.66 26.82
CA THR A 172 1.67 2.08 27.13
C THR A 172 2.63 3.12 27.73
N ARG A 173 2.67 4.35 27.19
CA ARG A 173 3.49 5.44 27.76
C ARG A 173 3.06 5.82 29.18
N THR A 174 1.77 5.80 29.46
CA THR A 174 1.22 6.18 30.78
C THR A 174 1.47 5.06 31.82
N GLY A 175 1.39 3.79 31.40
CA GLY A 175 1.73 2.64 32.26
C GLY A 175 3.21 2.54 32.62
N GLN A 176 4.12 2.93 31.72
CA GLN A 176 5.57 2.96 31.99
C GLN A 176 5.99 4.07 32.96
N GLN A 177 5.24 5.17 33.04
CA GLN A 177 5.50 6.26 33.99
C GLN A 177 5.03 5.95 35.42
N SER A 178 4.10 5.01 35.60
CA SER A 178 3.60 4.60 36.92
C SER A 178 4.44 3.49 37.59
N GLY A 179 5.49 3.00 36.93
CA GLY A 179 6.30 1.86 37.36
C GLY A 179 7.63 2.21 38.03
N ASN A 180 7.79 3.42 38.59
CA ASN A 180 8.97 3.74 39.41
C ASN A 180 8.58 3.77 40.91
N PRO A 181 8.60 2.62 41.63
CA PRO A 181 8.60 2.67 43.08
C PRO A 181 9.93 3.29 43.51
N THR A 182 9.87 4.57 43.87
CA THR A 182 11.00 5.25 44.52
C THR A 182 10.90 4.90 46.00
N PHE A 183 11.82 4.06 46.45
CA PHE A 183 12.15 3.67 47.83
C PHE A 183 11.11 2.89 48.66
#